data_AF-A0A2W2CZG8-F1
#
_entry.id   AF-A0A2W2CZG8-F1
#
_cell.length_a   1.000
_cell.length_b   1.000
_cell.length_c   1.000
_cell.angle_alpha   90.00
_cell.angle_beta   90.00
_cell.angle_gamma   90.00
#
_symmetry.space_group_name_H-M   'P 1'
#
loop_
_entity.id
_entity.type
_entity.pdbx_description
1 polymer ?
#
loop_
_entity_poly.entity_id
_entity_poly.type
_entity_poly.pdbx_seq_one_letter_code
_entity_poly.pdbx_strand_id
1 'polypeptide(L)'
;MFIRDRFSDAVEVVGPVRAEIHLRSELSYLDVFVRLCDVDRRGRSWNVCDGLVRLDPQRFPADATGAVVVPVELWPTAHRFAAGHRLRVQVSGGAHPRYARNPGTGEPLGAAVTLRGGYREIVHDPDHPSAVVLPVVHSASQPFPR
;
A
#
# COMPACT_ATOMS: atom_id res chain seq x y z
N MET A 1 -2.23 8.03 5.58
CA MET A 1 -2.85 8.10 4.23
C MET A 1 -2.12 9.17 3.46
N PHE A 2 -1.76 8.90 2.20
CA PHE A 2 -1.04 9.82 1.33
C PHE A 2 -1.87 10.11 0.08
N ILE A 3 -1.82 11.34 -0.41
CA ILE A 3 -2.57 11.73 -1.61
C ILE A 3 -1.70 12.63 -2.47
N ARG A 4 -1.65 12.31 -3.77
CA ARG A 4 -0.98 13.15 -4.76
C ARG A 4 -1.87 14.32 -5.18
N ASP A 5 -1.25 15.34 -5.73
CA ASP A 5 -1.95 16.35 -6.51
C ASP A 5 -2.72 15.78 -7.70
N ARG A 6 -3.68 16.58 -8.17
CA ARG A 6 -4.51 16.20 -9.31
C ARG A 6 -3.63 16.06 -10.54
N PHE A 7 -3.89 15.04 -11.34
CA PHE A 7 -3.22 14.90 -12.63
C PHE A 7 -3.73 15.96 -13.60
N SER A 8 -2.82 16.59 -14.36
CA SER A 8 -3.17 17.48 -15.47
C SER A 8 -3.81 16.70 -16.61
N ASP A 9 -3.24 15.54 -16.92
CA ASP A 9 -3.63 14.65 -18.02
C ASP A 9 -3.99 13.28 -17.46
N ALA A 10 -4.62 12.44 -18.29
CA ALA A 10 -4.90 11.07 -17.88
C ALA A 10 -3.60 10.27 -17.70
N VAL A 11 -3.54 9.44 -16.67
CA VAL A 11 -2.42 8.53 -16.39
C VAL A 11 -2.92 7.10 -16.40
N GLU A 12 -2.30 6.27 -17.23
CA GLU A 12 -2.62 4.85 -17.34
C GLU A 12 -1.60 4.03 -16.56
N VAL A 13 -2.07 3.17 -15.67
CA VAL A 13 -1.27 2.25 -14.86
C VAL A 13 -1.69 0.83 -15.22
N VAL A 14 -0.79 0.12 -15.91
CA VAL A 14 -1.07 -1.22 -16.44
C VAL A 14 0.06 -2.17 -16.09
N GLY A 15 -0.22 -3.13 -15.21
CA GLY A 15 0.71 -4.17 -14.79
C GLY A 15 0.80 -4.37 -13.27
N PRO A 16 1.86 -5.04 -12.80
CA PRO A 16 2.14 -5.26 -11.38
C PRO A 16 2.44 -3.95 -10.64
N VAL A 17 1.80 -3.74 -9.48
CA VAL A 17 2.06 -2.60 -8.60
C VAL A 17 2.80 -3.10 -7.36
N ARG A 18 3.79 -2.34 -6.90
CA ARG A 18 4.58 -2.68 -5.71
C ARG A 18 4.69 -1.46 -4.80
N ALA A 19 4.80 -1.70 -3.51
CA ALA A 19 5.17 -0.67 -2.54
C ALA A 19 6.36 -1.15 -1.72
N GLU A 20 7.23 -0.22 -1.36
CA GLU A 20 8.24 -0.43 -0.33
C GLU A 20 7.89 0.49 0.83
N ILE A 21 7.65 -0.10 2.01
CA ILE A 21 7.22 0.64 3.20
C ILE A 21 8.27 0.49 4.28
N HIS A 22 8.87 1.61 4.67
CA HIS A 22 9.71 1.75 5.84
C HIS A 22 8.83 2.06 7.04
N LEU A 23 9.01 1.29 8.12
CA LEU A 23 8.06 1.22 9.22
C LEU A 23 8.80 1.08 10.56
N ARG A 24 8.40 1.86 11.57
CA ARG A 24 8.76 1.60 12.97
C ARG A 24 7.53 1.12 13.74
N SER A 25 7.68 0.15 14.63
CA SER A 25 6.55 -0.36 15.42
C SER A 25 6.95 -0.84 16.80
N GLU A 26 6.01 -0.71 17.74
CA GLU A 26 6.08 -1.34 19.07
C GLU A 26 5.83 -2.86 19.02
N LEU A 27 5.27 -3.37 17.93
CA LEU A 27 5.00 -4.80 17.74
C LEU A 27 5.95 -5.38 16.70
N SER A 28 6.45 -6.58 16.98
CA SER A 28 7.25 -7.36 16.03
C SER A 28 6.40 -8.22 15.10
N TYR A 29 5.15 -8.51 15.49
CA TYR A 29 4.16 -9.21 14.68
C TYR A 29 3.05 -8.24 14.30
N LEU A 30 2.88 -7.98 13.01
CA LEU A 30 1.87 -7.05 12.50
C LEU A 30 1.63 -7.28 11.01
N ASP A 31 0.58 -6.68 10.48
CA ASP A 31 0.36 -6.64 9.03
C ASP A 31 0.63 -5.22 8.51
N VAL A 32 1.12 -5.14 7.28
CA VAL A 32 1.17 -3.91 6.48
C VAL A 32 0.28 -4.11 5.27
N PHE A 33 -0.83 -3.38 5.25
CA PHE A 33 -1.75 -3.33 4.13
C PHE A 33 -1.52 -2.04 3.35
N VAL A 34 -1.41 -2.14 2.02
CA VAL A 34 -1.32 -0.99 1.12
C VAL A 34 -2.41 -1.10 0.06
N ARG A 35 -3.13 0.00 -0.15
CA ARG A 35 -4.14 0.12 -1.20
C ARG A 35 -3.91 1.38 -2.04
N LEU A 36 -4.01 1.19 -3.34
CA LEU A 36 -4.12 2.24 -4.32
C LEU A 36 -5.59 2.62 -4.54
N CYS A 37 -5.89 3.91 -4.50
CA CYS A 37 -7.22 4.44 -4.78
C CYS A 37 -7.19 5.55 -5.82
N ASP A 38 -8.25 5.63 -6.62
CA ASP A 38 -8.56 6.74 -7.51
C ASP A 38 -9.58 7.67 -6.85
N VAL A 39 -9.21 8.93 -6.66
CA VAL A 39 -10.08 9.95 -6.07
C VAL A 39 -10.60 10.87 -7.16
N ASP A 40 -11.91 10.83 -7.38
CA ASP A 40 -12.57 11.61 -8.42
C ASP A 40 -12.61 13.12 -8.08
N ARG A 41 -13.11 13.92 -9.03
CA ARG A 41 -13.15 15.39 -8.88
C ARG A 41 -14.04 15.86 -7.73
N ARG A 42 -15.01 15.03 -7.31
CA ARG A 42 -15.95 15.25 -6.21
C ARG A 42 -15.41 14.72 -4.87
N GLY A 43 -14.22 14.11 -4.86
CA GLY A 43 -13.57 13.57 -3.66
C GLY A 43 -13.95 12.13 -3.35
N ARG A 44 -14.73 11.45 -4.20
CA ARG A 44 -15.06 10.03 -3.99
C ARG A 44 -13.83 9.18 -4.26
N SER A 45 -13.51 8.28 -3.34
CA SER A 45 -12.35 7.39 -3.42
C SER A 45 -12.77 5.98 -3.82
N TRP A 46 -12.23 5.51 -4.94
CA TRP A 46 -12.47 4.17 -5.47
C TRP A 46 -11.23 3.30 -5.27
N ASN A 47 -11.41 2.06 -4.81
CA ASN A 47 -10.30 1.13 -4.66
C ASN A 47 -9.87 0.65 -6.05
N VAL A 48 -8.56 0.67 -6.33
CA VAL A 48 -7.99 0.19 -7.59
C VAL A 48 -7.38 -1.19 -7.39
N CYS A 49 -6.36 -1.30 -6.55
CA CYS A 49 -5.71 -2.56 -6.18
C CYS A 49 -5.16 -2.46 -4.76
N ASP A 50 -4.90 -3.62 -4.14
CA ASP A 50 -4.30 -3.68 -2.81
C ASP A 50 -3.44 -4.93 -2.62
N GLY A 51 -2.69 -4.93 -1.52
CA GLY A 51 -1.80 -6.00 -1.09
C GLY A 51 -1.60 -5.94 0.42
N LEU A 52 -1.24 -7.07 1.02
CA LEU A 52 -0.95 -7.19 2.45
C LEU A 52 0.26 -8.09 2.65
N VAL A 53 1.17 -7.65 3.52
CA VAL A 53 2.26 -8.48 4.04
C VAL A 53 2.08 -8.65 5.53
N ARG A 54 2.18 -9.90 5.99
CA ARG A 54 2.28 -10.22 7.41
C ARG A 54 3.74 -10.30 7.81
N LEU A 55 4.11 -9.50 8.79
CA LEU A 55 5.45 -9.46 9.35
C LEU A 55 5.58 -10.47 10.49
N ASP A 56 6.74 -11.12 10.50
CA ASP A 56 7.33 -11.78 11.64
C ASP A 56 8.79 -11.28 11.78
N PRO A 57 9.34 -11.21 13.00
CA PRO A 57 10.64 -10.63 13.25
C PRO A 57 11.83 -11.41 12.67
N GLN A 58 11.65 -12.69 12.31
CA GLN A 58 12.72 -13.49 11.72
C GLN A 58 12.89 -13.15 10.24
N ARG A 59 11.79 -12.93 9.51
CA ARG A 59 11.82 -12.58 8.08
C ARG A 59 12.00 -11.09 7.83
N PHE A 60 11.49 -10.26 8.74
CA PHE A 60 11.53 -8.81 8.65
C PHE A 60 12.21 -8.21 9.89
N PRO A 61 13.53 -8.40 10.05
CA PRO A 61 14.26 -7.82 11.16
C PRO A 61 14.29 -6.29 11.04
N ALA A 62 14.25 -5.60 12.19
CA ALA A 62 14.48 -4.17 12.23
C ALA A 62 15.97 -3.84 12.08
N ASP A 63 16.28 -2.72 11.46
CA ASP A 63 17.63 -2.18 11.35
C ASP A 63 18.10 -1.49 12.64
N ALA A 64 19.29 -0.88 12.60
CA ALA A 64 19.88 -0.17 13.74
C ALA A 64 19.06 1.05 14.20
N THR A 65 18.17 1.57 13.36
CA THR A 65 17.26 2.68 13.68
C THR A 65 15.90 2.19 14.21
N GLY A 66 15.70 0.87 14.27
CA GLY A 66 14.44 0.24 14.62
C GLY A 66 13.42 0.23 13.47
N ALA A 67 13.82 0.57 12.24
CA ALA A 67 12.96 0.55 11.07
C ALA A 67 12.99 -0.83 10.40
N VAL A 68 11.84 -1.24 9.84
CA VAL A 68 11.67 -2.46 9.06
C VAL A 68 11.28 -2.06 7.64
N VAL A 69 11.92 -2.68 6.64
CA VAL A 69 11.58 -2.50 5.23
C VAL A 69 10.62 -3.60 4.80
N VAL A 70 9.45 -3.20 4.28
CA VAL A 70 8.37 -4.11 3.91
C VAL A 70 8.05 -3.98 2.43
N PRO A 71 8.44 -4.95 1.59
CA PRO A 71 8.04 -5.03 0.19
C PRO A 71 6.62 -5.58 0.09
N VAL A 72 5.66 -4.73 -0.28
CA VAL A 72 4.25 -5.11 -0.47
C VAL A 72 3.97 -5.23 -1.97
N GLU A 73 3.74 -6.45 -2.45
CA GLU A 73 3.19 -6.66 -3.79
C GLU A 73 1.67 -6.45 -3.76
N LEU A 74 1.18 -5.57 -4.64
CA LEU A 74 -0.25 -5.34 -4.83
C LEU A 74 -0.73 -6.16 -6.03
N TRP A 75 -2.02 -6.50 -6.03
CA TRP A 75 -2.66 -7.10 -7.21
C TRP A 75 -2.40 -6.27 -8.47
N PRO A 76 -2.03 -6.89 -9.61
CA PRO A 76 -1.89 -6.18 -10.88
C PRO A 76 -3.17 -5.44 -11.26
N THR A 77 -3.01 -4.31 -11.95
CA THR A 77 -4.13 -3.47 -12.37
C THR A 77 -3.98 -3.01 -13.81
N ALA A 78 -5.10 -2.67 -14.45
CA ALA A 78 -5.15 -1.92 -15.69
C ALA A 78 -6.15 -0.77 -15.48
N HIS A 79 -5.66 0.35 -14.96
CA HIS A 79 -6.50 1.47 -14.51
C HIS A 79 -6.04 2.79 -15.12
N ARG A 80 -7.01 3.60 -15.55
CA ARG A 80 -6.78 4.96 -16.06
C ARG A 80 -7.28 5.97 -15.05
N PHE A 81 -6.36 6.69 -14.41
CA PHE A 81 -6.69 7.88 -13.63
C PHE A 81 -7.02 9.01 -14.61
N ALA A 82 -8.26 9.51 -14.57
CA ALA A 82 -8.67 10.57 -15.47
C ALA A 82 -8.01 11.92 -15.10
N ALA A 83 -7.92 12.84 -16.07
CA ALA A 83 -7.50 14.21 -15.81
C ALA A 83 -8.35 14.83 -14.69
N GLY A 84 -7.69 15.52 -13.76
CA GLY A 84 -8.32 16.12 -12.58
C GLY A 84 -8.61 15.15 -11.42
N HIS A 85 -8.37 13.84 -11.57
CA HIS A 85 -8.40 12.88 -10.48
C HIS A 85 -7.10 12.92 -9.67
N ARG A 86 -7.11 12.32 -8.47
CA ARG A 86 -5.92 12.13 -7.63
C ARG A 86 -5.65 10.66 -7.38
N LEU A 87 -4.39 10.31 -7.30
CA LEU A 87 -3.95 9.03 -6.75
C LEU A 87 -3.84 9.14 -5.24
N ARG A 88 -4.42 8.17 -4.53
CA ARG A 88 -4.33 8.04 -3.07
C ARG A 88 -3.73 6.70 -2.70
N VAL A 89 -2.85 6.73 -1.71
CA VAL A 89 -2.29 5.52 -1.07
C VAL A 89 -2.82 5.44 0.35
N GLN A 90 -3.53 4.35 0.65
CA GLN A 90 -3.95 4.00 1.99
C GLN A 90 -2.99 2.95 2.55
N VAL A 91 -2.43 3.22 3.73
CA VAL A 91 -1.61 2.26 4.48
C VAL A 91 -2.31 2.00 5.81
N SER A 92 -2.47 0.73 6.20
CA SER A 92 -3.09 0.33 7.47
C SER A 92 -2.50 -0.98 8.01
N GLY A 93 -2.85 -1.32 9.26
CA GLY A 93 -2.43 -2.58 9.89
C GLY A 93 -3.27 -3.81 9.52
N GLY A 94 -4.06 -3.74 8.46
CA GLY A 94 -4.97 -4.81 8.03
C GLY A 94 -6.20 -4.31 7.28
N ALA A 95 -6.95 -5.25 6.70
CA ALA A 95 -8.19 -5.01 5.94
C ALA A 95 -9.19 -6.16 6.12
N HIS A 96 -9.73 -6.32 7.33
CA HIS A 96 -10.79 -7.29 7.62
C HIS A 96 -12.11 -6.91 6.91
N PRO A 97 -12.92 -7.85 6.40
CA PRO A 97 -12.75 -9.31 6.45
C PRO A 97 -11.93 -9.91 5.30
N ARG A 98 -11.41 -9.09 4.38
CA ARG A 98 -10.62 -9.58 3.24
C ARG A 98 -9.38 -10.34 3.69
N TYR A 99 -8.73 -9.88 4.76
CA TYR A 99 -7.62 -10.57 5.41
C TYR A 99 -7.94 -10.83 6.88
N ALA A 100 -7.58 -12.03 7.36
CA ALA A 100 -7.70 -12.38 8.77
C ALA A 100 -6.79 -11.47 9.61
N ARG A 101 -7.36 -10.85 10.65
CA ARG A 101 -6.67 -9.90 11.51
C ARG A 101 -5.43 -10.53 12.15
N ASN A 102 -4.30 -9.81 12.15
CA ASN A 102 -3.12 -10.20 12.91
C ASN A 102 -3.34 -9.96 14.43
N PRO A 103 -3.11 -10.97 15.28
CA PRO A 103 -3.22 -10.86 16.74
C PRO A 103 -2.22 -9.90 17.36
N GLY A 104 -1.07 -9.66 16.72
CA GLY A 104 0.01 -8.84 17.26
C GLY A 104 0.95 -9.59 18.21
N THR A 105 0.79 -10.90 18.38
CA THR A 105 1.51 -11.71 19.38
C THR A 105 2.42 -12.78 18.77
N GLY A 106 2.22 -13.12 17.49
CA GLY A 106 2.87 -14.27 16.86
C GLY A 106 2.15 -15.60 17.08
N GLU A 107 1.06 -15.62 17.86
CA GLU A 107 0.20 -16.80 17.98
C GLU A 107 -0.39 -17.21 16.62
N PRO A 108 -0.57 -18.52 16.36
CA PRO A 108 -1.24 -19.00 15.15
C PRO A 108 -2.65 -18.43 15.02
N LEU A 109 -3.01 -17.88 13.86
CA LEU A 109 -4.29 -17.17 13.65
C LEU A 109 -5.54 -17.92 14.13
N GLY A 110 -5.63 -19.22 13.87
CA GLY A 110 -6.80 -20.03 14.20
C GLY A 110 -6.90 -20.40 15.67
N ALA A 111 -5.86 -20.15 16.47
CA ALA A 111 -5.78 -20.49 17.88
C ALA A 111 -5.48 -19.28 18.78
N ALA A 112 -5.23 -18.11 18.20
CA ALA A 112 -4.85 -16.92 18.93
C ALA A 112 -6.01 -16.45 19.83
N VAL A 113 -5.71 -16.28 21.12
CA VAL A 113 -6.68 -15.78 22.12
C VAL A 113 -6.26 -14.42 22.68
N THR A 114 -4.99 -14.05 22.53
CA THR A 114 -4.47 -12.76 22.97
C THR A 114 -4.34 -11.81 21.80
N LEU A 115 -4.80 -10.57 22.00
CA LEU A 115 -4.73 -9.51 21.01
C LEU A 115 -3.91 -8.35 21.56
N ARG A 116 -2.89 -7.91 20.82
CA ARG A 116 -2.07 -6.75 21.16
C ARG A 116 -2.28 -5.62 20.16
N GLY A 117 -2.69 -4.47 20.69
CA GLY A 117 -2.57 -3.20 19.99
C GLY A 117 -1.14 -2.67 20.08
N GLY A 118 -0.78 -1.76 19.19
CA GLY A 118 0.52 -1.10 19.22
C GLY A 118 0.61 -0.02 18.15
N TYR A 119 1.48 0.96 18.40
CA TYR A 119 1.74 2.05 17.47
C TYR A 119 2.66 1.61 16.33
N ARG A 120 2.44 2.27 15.18
CA ARG A 120 3.13 2.02 13.92
C ARG A 120 3.33 3.38 13.25
N GLU A 121 4.56 3.67 12.87
CA GLU A 121 4.95 4.86 12.14
C GLU A 121 5.40 4.45 10.75
N ILE A 122 4.88 5.13 9.71
CA ILE A 122 5.37 4.98 8.34
C ILE A 122 6.42 6.06 8.12
N VAL A 123 7.67 5.65 7.93
CA VAL A 123 8.82 6.53 7.74
C VAL A 123 8.98 6.79 6.24
N HIS A 124 9.16 8.05 5.84
CA HIS A 124 9.21 8.44 4.42
C HIS A 124 10.15 9.63 4.17
N ASP A 125 11.25 9.68 4.93
CA ASP A 125 12.33 10.66 4.78
C ASP A 125 13.34 10.20 3.70
N PRO A 126 14.35 11.02 3.33
CA PRO A 126 15.32 10.65 2.30
C PRO A 126 16.14 9.38 2.58
N ASP A 127 16.34 9.02 3.85
CA ASP A 127 17.07 7.81 4.25
C ASP A 127 16.14 6.58 4.29
N HIS A 128 14.82 6.79 4.37
CA HIS A 128 13.78 5.76 4.41
C HIS A 128 12.69 6.02 3.36
N PRO A 129 12.99 5.87 2.05
CA PRO A 129 12.15 6.38 0.97
C PRO A 129 10.93 5.49 0.69
N SER A 130 9.99 5.39 1.63
CA SER A 130 8.72 4.69 1.40
C SER A 130 8.02 5.17 0.14
N ALA A 131 7.69 4.25 -0.76
CA ALA A 131 7.17 4.58 -2.08
C ALA A 131 6.23 3.51 -2.64
N VAL A 132 5.39 3.93 -3.60
CA VAL A 132 4.62 3.02 -4.46
C VAL A 132 5.16 3.16 -5.88
N VAL A 133 5.53 2.03 -6.49
CA VAL A 133 6.03 1.93 -7.85
C VAL A 133 4.88 1.53 -8.76
N LEU A 134 4.63 2.34 -9.79
CA LEU A 134 3.51 2.19 -10.71
C LEU A 134 4.02 1.89 -12.13
N PRO A 135 3.50 0.87 -12.81
CA PRO A 135 3.79 0.62 -14.22
C PRO A 135 2.98 1.58 -15.10
N VAL A 136 3.48 2.81 -15.23
CA VAL A 136 2.83 3.83 -16.06
C VAL A 136 3.06 3.51 -17.53
N VAL A 137 1.98 3.45 -18.29
CA VAL A 137 2.04 3.32 -19.76
C VAL A 137 1.73 4.67 -20.39
N HIS A 138 2.53 5.03 -21.38
CA HIS A 138 2.30 6.22 -22.20
C HIS A 138 1.62 5.76 -23.49
N SER A 139 0.28 5.82 -23.51
CA SER A 139 -0.44 5.61 -24.76
C SER A 139 -0.19 6.80 -25.68
N ALA A 140 0.51 6.57 -26.80
CA ALA A 140 0.37 7.47 -27.95
C ALA A 140 -1.10 7.45 -28.35
N SER A 141 -1.71 8.62 -28.58
CA SER A 141 -3.06 8.70 -29.10
C SER A 141 -3.10 8.05 -30.49
N GLN A 142 -3.41 6.77 -30.57
CA GLN A 142 -3.84 6.17 -31.83
C GLN A 142 -5.33 6.45 -31.98
N PRO A 143 -5.76 7.24 -32.99
CA PRO A 143 -7.18 7.33 -33.29
C PRO A 143 -7.68 5.94 -33.68
N PHE A 144 -8.82 5.52 -33.12
CA PHE A 144 -9.55 4.37 -33.62
C PHE A 144 -9.95 4.66 -35.08
N PRO A 145 -9.60 3.79 -36.05
CA PRO A 145 -10.22 3.88 -37.36
C PRO A 145 -11.73 3.64 -37.19
N ARG A 146 -12.52 4.56 -37.74
CA ARG A 146 -13.98 4.43 -37.83
C ARG A 146 -14.36 3.33 -38.82
#